data_AF-A0A9W8MVG6-F1
#
_entry.id   AF-A0A9W8MVG6-F1
#
_cell.length_a   1.000
_cell.length_b   1.000
_cell.length_c   1.000
_cell.angle_alpha   90.00
_cell.angle_beta   90.00
_cell.angle_gamma   90.00
#
_symmetry.space_group_name_H-M   'P 1'
#
loop_
_entity.id
_entity.type
_entity.pdbx_description
1 polymer ?
#
loop_
_entity_poly.entity_id
_entity_poly.type
_entity_poly.pdbx_seq_one_letter_code
_entity_poly.pdbx_strand_id
1 'polypeptide(L)'
;MKFSAINVTVFCCAALSIAVPLMHTVEIDNLAERSYDIDKIDARELYTLFARVGKFHVAEPSTKMAAHAFIDKAKQGGQLVEQPANAQGQHKVAVQLNNVKKGQPSMVGQVAIHGGAEPSGGRVAKSLKHSVTTGKETHINHPGSKAAQDVAAQKAKQQAKAGKKQRVWQRYRTPERLLRRLPAGRVRHARAGDGRETQLASKPVSQTTSKKEEMAIPTRKIGDDEVPAIGLGLMGISVFYGAIESDEERFKVLDAALEEGCTFWDTADIYGDSEELIGKWFKRTGNRDKIFLATKFGITQSAPNGKPEYVRSACELSLKKLGVNTIDLYYIHRIDQTIPIETTMKALVELKKEGKIRYIGLSEASAATLRRAHAVHPVAATQVEYSPFVLDIEDEKIGVLKVCRELGIAVIAYSPLGRGMLTGTYRSFNDIPEDDIRRWFPRFSDKNFPNINKLVDGLQGLGKKHNSTAGQVTLAWLLAQGNDIIPIPGTKKIKYVKENMAAAKIDLSREEVAEVRKIANDADATDGDRYPNPDLMAQLFADTPALA
;
A
#
# COMPACT_ATOMS: atom_id res chain seq x y z
N MET A 1 -7.16 9.69 -47.26
CA MET A 1 -6.36 10.04 -46.06
C MET A 1 -7.30 10.20 -44.88
N LYS A 2 -7.09 9.43 -43.81
CA LYS A 2 -7.84 9.45 -42.55
C LYS A 2 -7.03 10.21 -41.50
N PHE A 3 -7.61 11.24 -40.89
CA PHE A 3 -7.50 11.75 -39.52
C PHE A 3 -8.69 12.75 -39.43
N SER A 4 -9.55 12.80 -38.41
CA SER A 4 -9.27 12.98 -36.99
C SER A 4 -10.53 12.75 -36.11
N ALA A 5 -10.27 12.43 -34.83
CA ALA A 5 -11.15 12.67 -33.68
C ALA A 5 -11.38 14.20 -33.47
N ILE A 6 -12.32 14.73 -32.69
CA ILE A 6 -12.47 14.74 -31.22
C ILE A 6 -13.84 15.41 -30.95
N ASN A 7 -14.68 14.85 -30.06
CA ASN A 7 -15.88 15.54 -29.55
C ASN A 7 -15.81 15.68 -28.03
N VAL A 8 -15.88 16.93 -27.57
CA VAL A 8 -16.01 17.37 -26.18
C VAL A 8 -17.40 18.00 -26.04
N THR A 9 -18.14 17.65 -24.99
CA THR A 9 -19.37 18.40 -24.63
C THR A 9 -19.55 18.43 -23.11
N VAL A 10 -19.70 19.64 -22.58
CA VAL A 10 -20.03 20.04 -21.21
C VAL A 10 -21.24 20.97 -21.31
N PHE A 11 -22.28 20.80 -20.49
CA PHE A 11 -23.27 21.86 -20.24
C PHE A 11 -23.99 21.73 -18.88
N CYS A 12 -24.60 22.84 -18.47
CA CYS A 12 -24.83 23.38 -17.13
C CYS A 12 -26.30 23.58 -16.73
N CYS A 13 -26.50 23.86 -15.42
CA CYS A 13 -27.50 24.71 -14.73
C CYS A 13 -28.97 24.29 -14.49
N ALA A 14 -29.41 24.50 -13.22
CA ALA A 14 -30.66 25.18 -12.84
C ALA A 14 -30.57 25.74 -11.40
N ALA A 15 -31.15 26.93 -11.17
CA ALA A 15 -31.04 27.81 -10.00
C ALA A 15 -32.31 27.84 -9.11
N LEU A 16 -32.21 28.37 -7.89
CA LEU A 16 -33.34 29.04 -7.20
C LEU A 16 -32.87 30.12 -6.20
N SER A 17 -33.54 31.28 -6.25
CA SER A 17 -33.22 32.57 -5.60
C SER A 17 -34.08 32.85 -4.36
N ILE A 18 -33.56 33.53 -3.32
CA ILE A 18 -34.29 34.50 -2.45
C ILE A 18 -33.29 35.56 -1.91
N ALA A 19 -33.71 36.84 -1.90
CA ALA A 19 -32.95 38.07 -1.60
C ALA A 19 -33.03 38.53 -0.12
N VAL A 20 -32.13 39.45 0.29
CA VAL A 20 -32.33 40.71 1.07
C VAL A 20 -30.95 41.27 1.57
N PRO A 21 -30.75 42.60 1.70
CA PRO A 21 -29.45 43.28 1.53
C PRO A 21 -28.83 43.82 2.84
N LEU A 22 -27.51 44.08 2.83
CA LEU A 22 -26.91 45.13 3.67
C LEU A 22 -25.53 45.54 3.13
N MET A 23 -25.35 46.86 3.06
CA MET A 23 -24.19 47.58 2.53
C MET A 23 -22.95 47.43 3.41
N HIS A 24 -21.78 47.33 2.79
CA HIS A 24 -20.68 48.27 3.05
C HIS A 24 -19.77 48.36 1.82
N THR A 25 -19.53 49.59 1.40
CA THR A 25 -18.57 50.00 0.37
C THR A 25 -17.15 49.66 0.82
N VAL A 26 -16.42 48.92 -0.02
CA VAL A 26 -14.95 48.92 -0.02
C VAL A 26 -14.55 49.33 -1.44
N GLU A 27 -13.99 50.53 -1.56
CA GLU A 27 -13.21 50.92 -2.73
C GLU A 27 -12.06 49.92 -2.89
N ILE A 28 -11.95 49.30 -4.06
CA ILE A 28 -10.76 48.57 -4.46
C ILE A 28 -10.24 49.23 -5.73
N ASP A 29 -9.04 49.76 -5.61
CA ASP A 29 -8.22 50.39 -6.63
C ASP A 29 -8.12 49.58 -7.93
N ASN A 30 -7.97 50.33 -9.03
CA ASN A 30 -7.67 49.89 -10.40
C ASN A 30 -6.92 48.54 -10.51
N LEU A 31 -7.60 47.51 -11.02
CA LEU A 31 -6.96 46.27 -11.47
C LEU A 31 -7.20 46.09 -12.97
N ALA A 32 -6.22 46.48 -13.77
CA ALA A 32 -6.18 46.22 -15.20
C ALA A 32 -5.99 44.72 -15.50
N GLU A 33 -6.55 44.24 -16.61
CA GLU A 33 -6.36 42.87 -17.11
C GLU A 33 -4.87 42.53 -17.23
N ARG A 34 -4.48 41.35 -16.75
CA ARG A 34 -3.10 40.83 -16.86
C ARG A 34 -3.07 39.59 -17.73
N SER A 35 -2.17 39.60 -18.71
CA SER A 35 -1.87 38.48 -19.60
C SER A 35 -0.52 37.86 -19.24
N TYR A 36 -0.43 36.53 -19.30
CA TYR A 36 0.78 35.79 -18.93
C TYR A 36 1.31 34.99 -20.13
N ASP A 37 2.65 34.97 -20.30
CA ASP A 37 3.36 34.17 -21.30
C ASP A 37 3.58 32.75 -20.76
N ILE A 38 2.91 31.77 -21.37
CA ILE A 38 2.80 30.41 -20.81
C ILE A 38 4.09 29.59 -20.94
N ASP A 39 4.98 29.98 -21.86
CA ASP A 39 6.26 29.28 -22.04
C ASP A 39 7.31 29.72 -21.02
N LYS A 40 7.02 30.75 -20.22
CA LYS A 40 7.93 31.33 -19.22
C LYS A 40 7.42 31.27 -17.79
N ILE A 41 6.17 30.88 -17.58
CA ILE A 41 5.59 30.76 -16.24
C ILE A 41 5.96 29.41 -15.62
N ASP A 42 6.60 29.43 -14.45
CA ASP A 42 6.95 28.19 -13.75
C ASP A 42 5.76 27.64 -12.94
N ALA A 43 5.83 26.38 -12.53
CA ALA A 43 4.75 25.73 -11.79
C ALA A 43 4.43 26.46 -10.46
N ARG A 44 5.43 27.07 -9.80
CA ARG A 44 5.30 27.72 -8.50
C ARG A 44 4.61 29.09 -8.60
N GLU A 45 4.91 29.88 -9.62
CA GLU A 45 4.18 31.11 -9.94
C GLU A 45 2.72 30.81 -10.29
N LEU A 46 2.48 29.73 -11.04
CA LEU A 46 1.13 29.29 -11.38
C LEU A 46 0.31 28.86 -10.16
N TYR A 47 0.90 28.09 -9.24
CA TYR A 47 0.25 27.71 -7.98
C TYR A 47 -0.07 28.93 -7.11
N THR A 48 0.77 29.95 -7.14
CA THR A 48 0.57 31.22 -6.43
C THR A 48 -0.58 32.02 -7.04
N LEU A 49 -0.72 32.00 -8.37
CA LEU A 49 -1.86 32.59 -9.09
C LEU A 49 -3.18 31.90 -8.72
N PHE A 50 -3.21 30.57 -8.74
CA PHE A 50 -4.40 29.80 -8.36
C PHE A 50 -4.79 29.98 -6.88
N ALA A 51 -3.82 30.13 -5.98
CA ALA A 51 -4.04 30.41 -4.56
C ALA A 51 -4.55 31.84 -4.29
N ARG A 52 -4.27 32.80 -5.18
CA ARG A 52 -4.82 34.17 -5.11
C ARG A 52 -6.26 34.25 -5.58
N VAL A 53 -6.61 33.53 -6.66
CA VAL A 53 -7.92 33.64 -7.33
C VAL A 53 -9.01 32.80 -6.65
N GLY A 54 -8.64 31.73 -5.95
CA GLY A 54 -9.57 30.96 -5.12
C GLY A 54 -8.97 30.66 -3.76
N LYS A 55 -9.76 30.79 -2.69
CA LYS A 55 -9.40 30.29 -1.36
C LYS A 55 -9.29 28.76 -1.39
N PHE A 56 -8.17 28.25 -1.90
CA PHE A 56 -7.82 26.84 -1.90
C PHE A 56 -6.55 26.63 -1.08
N HIS A 57 -6.54 25.57 -0.25
CA HIS A 57 -5.30 25.01 0.27
C HIS A 57 -4.65 24.17 -0.84
N VAL A 58 -3.42 24.50 -1.21
CA VAL A 58 -2.63 23.90 -2.32
C VAL A 58 -2.27 22.41 -2.10
N ALA A 59 -2.77 21.80 -1.02
CA ALA A 59 -2.47 20.44 -0.59
C ALA A 59 -3.43 19.36 -1.13
N GLU A 60 -4.55 19.72 -1.77
CA GLU A 60 -5.49 18.73 -2.32
C GLU A 60 -5.05 18.19 -3.70
N PRO A 61 -4.90 16.85 -3.88
CA PRO A 61 -4.52 16.24 -5.16
C PRO A 61 -5.50 16.51 -6.31
N SER A 62 -6.78 16.73 -5.97
CA SER A 62 -7.85 17.09 -6.91
C SER A 62 -7.57 18.43 -7.60
N THR A 63 -7.04 19.40 -6.85
CA THR A 63 -6.65 20.74 -7.32
C THR A 63 -5.43 20.69 -8.22
N LYS A 64 -4.45 19.83 -7.90
CA LYS A 64 -3.26 19.60 -8.76
C LYS A 64 -3.65 18.99 -10.11
N MET A 65 -4.52 17.97 -10.12
CA MET A 65 -5.00 17.36 -11.37
C MET A 65 -5.78 18.35 -12.25
N ALA A 66 -6.61 19.20 -11.66
CA ALA A 66 -7.33 20.24 -12.39
C ALA A 66 -6.38 21.30 -12.98
N ALA A 67 -5.35 21.70 -12.23
CA ALA A 67 -4.32 22.64 -12.70
C ALA A 67 -3.50 22.06 -13.88
N HIS A 68 -3.07 20.80 -13.79
CA HIS A 68 -2.36 20.12 -14.87
C HIS A 68 -3.21 19.99 -16.14
N ALA A 69 -4.48 19.62 -16.03
CA ALA A 69 -5.39 19.56 -17.18
C ALA A 69 -5.65 20.94 -17.81
N PHE A 70 -5.56 22.02 -17.01
CA PHE A 70 -5.68 23.39 -17.48
C PHE A 70 -4.43 23.85 -18.25
N ILE A 71 -3.24 23.49 -17.74
CA ILE A 71 -1.93 23.74 -18.36
C ILE A 71 -1.83 23.04 -19.71
N ASP A 72 -2.21 21.76 -19.77
CA ASP A 72 -2.13 20.97 -21.00
C ASP A 72 -3.02 21.53 -22.11
N LYS A 73 -4.10 22.22 -21.75
CA LYS A 73 -5.04 22.84 -22.69
C LYS A 73 -4.58 24.23 -23.14
N ALA A 74 -3.95 25.00 -22.26
CA ALA A 74 -3.39 26.30 -22.62
C ALA A 74 -2.10 26.15 -23.48
N LYS A 75 -1.30 25.10 -23.25
CA LYS A 75 -0.17 24.71 -24.13
C LYS A 75 -0.58 24.28 -25.54
N GLN A 76 -1.87 24.10 -25.81
CA GLN A 76 -2.42 23.81 -27.15
C GLN A 76 -2.85 25.08 -27.91
N GLY A 77 -2.21 26.23 -27.63
CA GLY A 77 -2.44 27.50 -28.35
C GLY A 77 -3.39 28.49 -27.66
N GLY A 78 -3.52 28.42 -26.33
CA GLY A 78 -4.34 29.33 -25.54
C GLY A 78 -3.53 30.28 -24.66
N GLN A 79 -4.03 31.50 -24.46
CA GLN A 79 -3.48 32.49 -23.55
C GLN A 79 -4.28 32.49 -22.23
N LEU A 80 -3.59 32.54 -21.09
CA LEU A 80 -4.21 32.67 -19.78
C LEU A 80 -4.53 34.15 -19.50
N VAL A 81 -5.79 34.43 -19.17
CA VAL A 81 -6.29 35.77 -18.87
C VAL A 81 -6.95 35.76 -17.49
N GLU A 82 -6.47 36.63 -16.61
CA GLU A 82 -7.06 36.86 -15.30
C GLU A 82 -7.99 38.08 -15.38
N GLN A 83 -9.27 37.88 -15.03
CA GLN A 83 -10.26 38.95 -15.00
C GLN A 83 -10.37 39.55 -13.59
N PRO A 84 -10.64 40.87 -13.49
CA PRO A 84 -10.84 41.52 -12.20
C PRO A 84 -12.03 40.91 -11.43
N ALA A 85 -11.99 41.04 -10.11
CA ALA A 85 -13.00 40.46 -9.24
C ALA A 85 -14.38 41.07 -9.50
N ASN A 86 -15.42 40.23 -9.47
CA ASN A 86 -16.80 40.73 -9.55
C ASN A 86 -17.22 41.41 -8.22
N ALA A 87 -18.41 42.03 -8.19
CA ALA A 87 -18.95 42.70 -6.99
C ALA A 87 -19.13 41.78 -5.76
N GLN A 88 -18.95 40.47 -5.90
CA GLN A 88 -18.93 39.49 -4.79
C GLN A 88 -17.51 39.06 -4.39
N GLY A 89 -16.46 39.73 -4.87
CA GLY A 89 -15.06 39.42 -4.56
C GLY A 89 -14.53 38.15 -5.22
N GLN A 90 -15.20 37.64 -6.26
CA GLN A 90 -14.80 36.41 -6.96
C GLN A 90 -13.92 36.74 -8.16
N HIS A 91 -12.71 36.18 -8.17
CA HIS A 91 -11.78 36.27 -9.30
C HIS A 91 -12.04 35.15 -10.32
N LYS A 92 -11.75 35.41 -11.60
CA LYS A 92 -11.88 34.41 -12.67
C LYS A 92 -10.59 34.32 -13.47
N VAL A 93 -10.15 33.10 -13.76
CA VAL A 93 -9.07 32.82 -14.71
C VAL A 93 -9.67 32.05 -15.88
N ALA A 94 -9.44 32.55 -17.10
CA ALA A 94 -9.90 31.94 -18.34
C ALA A 94 -8.72 31.58 -19.25
N VAL A 95 -8.94 30.62 -20.15
CA VAL A 95 -8.01 30.30 -21.25
C VAL A 95 -8.66 30.77 -22.55
N GLN A 96 -8.05 31.74 -23.20
CA GLN A 96 -8.51 32.30 -24.47
C GLN A 96 -7.71 31.68 -25.61
N LEU A 97 -8.38 30.94 -26.50
CA LEU A 97 -7.72 30.27 -27.63
C LEU A 97 -7.56 31.25 -28.80
N ASN A 98 -6.33 31.46 -29.27
CA ASN A 98 -6.06 32.35 -30.40
C ASN A 98 -6.18 31.57 -31.72
N ASN A 99 -7.34 31.64 -32.37
CA ASN A 99 -7.46 31.29 -33.79
C ASN A 99 -7.54 32.57 -34.62
N VAL A 100 -6.41 33.00 -35.20
CA VAL A 100 -6.39 34.04 -36.25
C VAL A 100 -6.36 33.37 -37.62
N LYS A 101 -7.52 32.89 -38.07
CA LYS A 101 -7.92 33.06 -39.48
C LYS A 101 -9.34 33.62 -39.50
N LYS A 102 -9.43 34.81 -40.09
CA LYS A 102 -10.55 35.76 -40.18
C LYS A 102 -11.94 35.13 -40.28
N GLY A 103 -12.87 35.57 -39.42
CA GLY A 103 -14.27 35.74 -39.81
C GLY A 103 -15.37 35.02 -39.03
N GLN A 104 -15.11 34.34 -37.91
CA GLN A 104 -16.16 33.73 -37.09
C GLN A 104 -15.94 33.94 -35.58
N PRO A 105 -17.01 34.05 -34.76
CA PRO A 105 -16.91 34.34 -33.34
C PRO A 105 -16.16 33.22 -32.60
N SER A 106 -15.22 33.63 -31.74
CA SER A 106 -14.39 32.76 -30.91
C SER A 106 -15.23 32.03 -29.85
N MET A 107 -15.07 30.72 -29.74
CA MET A 107 -15.59 29.98 -28.59
C MET A 107 -14.75 30.27 -27.34
N VAL A 108 -15.35 30.98 -26.39
CA VAL A 108 -14.80 31.17 -25.05
C VAL A 108 -15.11 29.93 -24.23
N GLY A 109 -14.09 29.13 -23.92
CA GLY A 109 -14.22 28.08 -22.90
C GLY A 109 -14.21 28.71 -21.51
N GLN A 110 -15.39 28.94 -20.92
CA GLN A 110 -15.50 29.44 -19.55
C GLN A 110 -15.51 28.30 -18.53
N VAL A 111 -14.66 28.40 -17.51
CA VAL A 111 -14.76 27.58 -16.29
C VAL A 111 -14.97 28.54 -15.12
N ALA A 112 -16.17 28.55 -14.55
CA ALA A 112 -16.49 29.37 -13.39
C ALA A 112 -16.30 28.53 -12.11
N ILE A 113 -15.33 28.89 -11.28
CA ILE A 113 -15.08 28.23 -9.99
C ILE A 113 -15.80 29.02 -8.90
N HIS A 114 -16.81 28.44 -8.26
CA HIS A 114 -17.57 29.09 -7.18
C HIS A 114 -17.05 28.61 -5.83
N GLY A 115 -16.49 29.52 -5.02
CA GLY A 115 -16.23 29.29 -3.61
C GLY A 115 -17.45 29.71 -2.79
N GLY A 116 -18.21 28.75 -2.24
CA GLY A 116 -19.30 29.01 -1.30
C GLY A 116 -18.84 28.79 0.14
N ALA A 117 -19.13 29.74 1.03
CA ALA A 117 -18.99 29.56 2.47
C ALA A 117 -20.18 28.73 3.01
N GLU A 118 -19.93 27.71 3.85
CA GLU A 118 -21.00 27.05 4.61
C GLU A 118 -21.45 27.94 5.78
N PRO A 119 -22.77 28.15 6.00
CA PRO A 119 -23.28 28.69 7.24
C PRO A 119 -23.45 27.57 8.28
N SER A 120 -23.11 27.90 9.53
CA SER A 120 -23.22 27.07 10.71
C SER A 120 -24.65 26.61 11.02
N GLY A 121 -24.84 25.29 11.22
CA GLY A 121 -25.88 24.72 12.08
C GLY A 121 -27.20 24.30 11.41
N GLY A 122 -27.51 23.00 11.45
CA GLY A 122 -28.88 22.48 11.22
C GLY A 122 -28.95 21.06 10.65
N ARG A 123 -29.58 20.13 11.38
CA ARG A 123 -29.90 18.76 10.91
C ARG A 123 -31.09 18.81 9.93
N VAL A 124 -30.95 18.23 8.73
CA VAL A 124 -32.09 17.73 7.93
C VAL A 124 -31.71 16.39 7.30
N ALA A 125 -32.60 15.39 7.46
CA ALA A 125 -32.49 14.07 6.86
C ALA A 125 -33.45 13.91 5.68
N LYS A 126 -33.08 12.99 4.76
CA LYS A 126 -33.90 12.19 3.80
C LYS A 126 -33.92 12.59 2.30
N SER A 127 -33.48 11.57 1.54
CA SER A 127 -34.01 11.02 0.28
C SER A 127 -34.01 11.85 -1.00
N LEU A 128 -33.37 11.30 -2.04
CA LEU A 128 -33.58 11.68 -3.44
C LEU A 128 -33.98 10.43 -4.25
N LYS A 129 -35.25 10.41 -4.68
CA LYS A 129 -35.78 9.56 -5.75
C LYS A 129 -35.32 10.11 -7.10
N HIS A 130 -35.07 9.23 -8.07
CA HIS A 130 -34.83 9.62 -9.46
C HIS A 130 -36.16 9.68 -10.21
N SER A 131 -36.42 10.78 -10.92
CA SER A 131 -37.46 10.86 -11.96
C SER A 131 -36.88 11.52 -13.21
N VAL A 132 -37.05 10.84 -14.34
CA VAL A 132 -36.73 11.31 -15.70
C VAL A 132 -38.03 11.76 -16.33
N THR A 133 -38.08 12.98 -16.88
CA THR A 133 -39.13 13.42 -17.79
C THR A 133 -38.55 13.63 -19.18
N THR A 134 -39.13 12.91 -20.15
CA THR A 134 -38.82 12.99 -21.59
C THR A 134 -39.61 14.12 -22.24
N GLY A 135 -38.91 15.05 -22.89
CA GLY A 135 -39.48 15.96 -23.88
C GLY A 135 -39.29 15.40 -25.29
N LYS A 136 -40.38 15.32 -26.05
CA LYS A 136 -40.48 14.85 -27.43
C LYS A 136 -39.63 15.68 -28.40
N GLU A 137 -39.00 15.02 -29.37
CA GLU A 137 -38.91 15.56 -30.72
C GLU A 137 -38.82 14.47 -31.78
N THR A 138 -39.25 14.84 -32.97
CA THR A 138 -39.88 14.07 -34.04
C THR A 138 -38.96 13.13 -34.81
N HIS A 139 -39.53 11.99 -35.21
CA HIS A 139 -38.94 11.03 -36.14
C HIS A 139 -38.71 11.64 -37.53
N ILE A 140 -37.48 11.53 -38.03
CA ILE A 140 -37.20 11.35 -39.45
C ILE A 140 -36.29 10.13 -39.57
N ASN A 141 -36.80 9.08 -40.22
CA ASN A 141 -36.10 7.83 -40.48
C ASN A 141 -35.12 7.99 -41.65
N HIS A 142 -33.87 7.56 -41.46
CA HIS A 142 -33.06 7.01 -42.54
C HIS A 142 -32.35 5.73 -42.07
N PRO A 143 -32.21 4.69 -42.94
CA PRO A 143 -31.73 3.38 -42.55
C PRO A 143 -30.21 3.26 -42.68
N GLY A 144 -29.58 2.52 -41.75
CA GLY A 144 -28.29 1.88 -42.00
C GLY A 144 -27.17 2.17 -40.99
N SER A 145 -26.96 1.27 -40.04
CA SER A 145 -25.88 0.26 -40.12
C SER A 145 -25.64 -0.39 -38.75
N LYS A 146 -25.46 -1.72 -38.76
CA LYS A 146 -25.17 -2.59 -37.62
C LYS A 146 -23.94 -2.13 -36.80
N ALA A 147 -23.09 -1.29 -37.38
CA ALA A 147 -21.90 -0.71 -36.74
C ALA A 147 -22.21 0.33 -35.65
N ALA A 148 -23.37 1.00 -35.69
CA ALA A 148 -23.73 2.00 -34.67
C ALA A 148 -24.15 1.39 -33.33
N GLN A 149 -24.69 0.17 -33.34
CA GLN A 149 -25.14 -0.53 -32.14
C GLN A 149 -23.97 -1.13 -31.33
N ASP A 150 -22.91 -1.59 -32.01
CA ASP A 150 -21.72 -2.15 -31.36
C ASP A 150 -20.87 -1.08 -30.65
N VAL A 151 -20.82 0.14 -31.21
CA VAL A 151 -20.10 1.28 -30.61
C VAL A 151 -20.82 1.81 -29.36
N ALA A 152 -22.16 1.77 -29.32
CA ALA A 152 -22.94 2.16 -28.15
C ALA A 152 -22.74 1.19 -26.97
N ALA A 153 -22.64 -0.11 -27.24
CA ALA A 153 -22.36 -1.14 -26.22
C ALA A 153 -20.94 -1.03 -25.63
N GLN A 154 -19.94 -0.65 -26.44
CA GLN A 154 -18.58 -0.38 -25.96
C GLN A 154 -18.48 0.88 -25.09
N LYS A 155 -19.20 1.95 -25.44
CA LYS A 155 -19.23 3.20 -24.65
C LYS A 155 -19.88 3.02 -23.28
N ALA A 156 -20.94 2.22 -23.19
CA ALA A 156 -21.59 1.87 -21.92
C ALA A 156 -20.64 1.08 -20.97
N LYS A 157 -19.82 0.16 -21.51
CA LYS A 157 -18.80 -0.56 -20.74
C LYS A 157 -17.67 0.35 -20.22
N GLN A 158 -17.27 1.37 -20.99
CA GLN A 158 -16.23 2.33 -20.57
C GLN A 158 -16.71 3.29 -19.48
N GLN A 159 -17.95 3.77 -19.54
CA GLN A 159 -18.52 4.64 -18.50
C GLN A 159 -18.75 3.87 -17.17
N ALA A 160 -19.13 2.59 -17.25
CA ALA A 160 -19.16 1.72 -16.07
C ALA A 160 -17.75 1.45 -15.46
N LYS A 161 -16.69 1.42 -16.28
CA LYS A 161 -15.29 1.33 -15.82
C LYS A 161 -14.83 2.62 -15.10
N ALA A 162 -15.24 3.80 -15.56
CA ALA A 162 -14.89 5.08 -14.95
C ALA A 162 -15.53 5.28 -13.55
N GLY A 163 -16.79 4.90 -13.39
CA GLY A 163 -17.49 4.96 -12.08
C GLY A 163 -16.95 3.97 -11.04
N LYS A 164 -16.28 2.87 -11.46
CA LYS A 164 -15.59 1.94 -10.55
C LYS A 164 -14.23 2.49 -10.08
N LYS A 165 -13.48 3.19 -10.92
CA LYS A 165 -12.14 3.75 -10.60
C LYS A 165 -12.16 4.76 -9.44
N GLN A 166 -13.23 5.56 -9.33
CA GLN A 166 -13.34 6.60 -8.29
C GLN A 166 -13.77 6.04 -6.92
N ARG A 167 -14.44 4.88 -6.90
CA ARG A 167 -14.93 4.23 -5.66
C ARG A 167 -13.85 3.48 -4.88
N VAL A 168 -12.73 3.12 -5.50
CA VAL A 168 -11.64 2.35 -4.84
C VAL A 168 -10.87 3.21 -3.82
N TRP A 169 -10.68 4.51 -4.09
CA TRP A 169 -9.97 5.41 -3.17
C TRP A 169 -10.86 5.98 -2.04
N GLN A 170 -12.17 6.10 -2.24
CA GLN A 170 -13.08 6.62 -1.20
C GLN A 170 -13.46 5.58 -0.14
N ARG A 171 -13.24 4.28 -0.39
CA ARG A 171 -13.65 3.19 0.51
C ARG A 171 -12.72 2.98 1.71
N TYR A 172 -11.55 3.61 1.72
CA TYR A 172 -10.54 3.49 2.78
C TYR A 172 -10.46 4.72 3.70
N ARG A 173 -11.50 5.57 3.73
CA ARG A 173 -11.40 6.93 4.30
C ARG A 173 -12.24 7.24 5.54
N THR A 174 -12.93 6.29 6.19
CA THR A 174 -13.67 6.61 7.43
C THR A 174 -13.87 5.41 8.38
N PRO A 175 -13.33 5.45 9.62
CA PRO A 175 -13.63 4.48 10.67
C PRO A 175 -14.67 4.99 11.68
N GLU A 176 -15.83 5.48 11.22
CA GLU A 176 -16.93 5.84 12.13
C GLU A 176 -18.28 5.39 11.58
N ARG A 177 -18.69 4.18 11.95
CA ARG A 177 -20.09 3.73 12.20
C ARG A 177 -20.14 2.20 12.20
N LEU A 178 -19.81 1.58 13.32
CA LEU A 178 -20.24 0.21 13.63
C LEU A 178 -20.22 -0.03 15.15
N LEU A 179 -20.98 0.80 15.86
CA LEU A 179 -21.44 0.51 17.22
C LEU A 179 -22.94 0.77 17.27
N ARG A 180 -23.75 -0.28 17.05
CA ARG A 180 -25.05 -0.48 17.72
C ARG A 180 -25.74 -1.77 17.27
N ARG A 181 -26.15 -2.52 18.30
CA ARG A 181 -27.16 -3.60 18.37
C ARG A 181 -26.65 -5.05 18.20
N LEU A 182 -26.45 -5.71 19.34
CA LEU A 182 -26.63 -7.15 19.53
C LEU A 182 -27.92 -7.38 20.32
N PRO A 183 -28.79 -8.33 19.95
CA PRO A 183 -29.74 -8.93 20.88
C PRO A 183 -29.15 -10.20 21.50
N ALA A 184 -29.43 -10.39 22.79
CA ALA A 184 -29.06 -11.54 23.59
C ALA A 184 -29.82 -12.81 23.16
N GLY A 185 -29.10 -13.92 23.00
CA GLY A 185 -29.65 -15.25 22.78
C GLY A 185 -29.12 -16.24 23.83
N ARG A 186 -30.03 -16.76 24.66
CA ARG A 186 -29.81 -17.81 25.67
C ARG A 186 -29.38 -19.13 25.01
N VAL A 187 -28.39 -19.81 25.57
CA VAL A 187 -28.13 -21.24 25.32
C VAL A 187 -28.52 -22.03 26.56
N ARG A 188 -29.37 -23.05 26.36
CA ARG A 188 -29.79 -24.02 27.38
C ARG A 188 -28.74 -25.14 27.49
N HIS A 189 -28.43 -25.52 28.72
CA HIS A 189 -27.67 -26.73 29.05
C HIS A 189 -28.46 -28.00 28.70
N ALA A 190 -27.78 -29.01 28.15
CA ALA A 190 -28.22 -30.40 28.15
C ALA A 190 -27.13 -31.28 28.77
N ARG A 191 -27.58 -32.16 29.66
CA ARG A 191 -26.79 -33.00 30.58
C ARG A 191 -26.13 -34.19 29.87
N ALA A 192 -25.01 -34.61 30.45
CA ALA A 192 -24.32 -35.86 30.19
C ALA A 192 -25.17 -37.07 30.60
N GLY A 193 -25.11 -38.11 29.77
CA GLY A 193 -25.58 -39.46 30.07
C GLY A 193 -24.41 -40.43 29.98
N ASP A 194 -24.17 -41.11 31.09
CA ASP A 194 -23.20 -42.17 31.32
C ASP A 194 -23.60 -43.45 30.57
N GLY A 195 -22.62 -44.25 30.17
CA GLY A 195 -22.83 -45.44 29.36
C GLY A 195 -21.52 -46.18 29.11
N ARG A 196 -21.08 -46.96 30.11
CA ARG A 196 -20.04 -47.98 29.98
C ARG A 196 -20.59 -49.18 29.23
N GLU A 197 -19.84 -49.70 28.24
CA GLU A 197 -19.83 -51.13 27.95
C GLU A 197 -18.53 -51.58 27.26
N THR A 198 -17.86 -52.50 27.97
CA THR A 198 -17.16 -53.74 27.55
C THR A 198 -16.18 -53.77 26.36
N GLN A 199 -14.94 -54.15 26.72
CA GLN A 199 -13.83 -54.58 25.87
C GLN A 199 -14.11 -55.92 25.18
N LEU A 200 -13.74 -56.01 23.90
CA LEU A 200 -13.33 -57.26 23.26
C LEU A 200 -12.01 -56.99 22.52
N ALA A 201 -10.96 -57.64 23.01
CA ALA A 201 -9.60 -57.51 22.55
C ALA A 201 -9.41 -58.15 21.16
N SER A 202 -9.05 -57.34 20.17
CA SER A 202 -8.41 -57.77 18.94
C SER A 202 -6.97 -57.28 18.93
N LYS A 203 -6.03 -58.21 18.72
CA LYS A 203 -4.58 -57.96 18.68
C LYS A 203 -4.25 -56.92 17.61
N PRO A 204 -3.52 -55.84 17.91
CA PRO A 204 -3.01 -54.97 16.87
C PRO A 204 -1.81 -55.64 16.21
N VAL A 205 -1.97 -55.90 14.91
CA VAL A 205 -0.87 -56.10 13.97
C VAL A 205 0.12 -54.95 14.16
N SER A 206 1.38 -55.29 14.36
CA SER A 206 2.51 -54.35 14.37
C SER A 206 2.60 -53.63 13.03
N GLN A 207 1.82 -52.57 12.87
CA GLN A 207 2.14 -51.50 11.93
C GLN A 207 3.29 -50.73 12.55
N THR A 208 4.51 -51.03 12.11
CA THR A 208 5.60 -50.06 12.13
C THR A 208 5.15 -48.86 11.31
N THR A 209 4.39 -47.97 11.94
CA THR A 209 4.32 -46.58 11.52
C THR A 209 5.72 -46.05 11.75
N SER A 210 6.54 -46.04 10.70
CA SER A 210 7.60 -45.06 10.64
C SER A 210 6.89 -43.72 10.67
N LYS A 211 6.72 -43.18 11.88
CA LYS A 211 6.58 -41.74 12.07
C LYS A 211 7.81 -41.20 11.37
N LYS A 212 7.62 -40.74 10.13
CA LYS A 212 8.54 -39.83 9.47
C LYS A 212 8.79 -38.77 10.53
N GLU A 213 9.96 -38.78 11.15
CA GLU A 213 10.37 -37.69 12.03
C GLU A 213 10.28 -36.46 11.17
N GLU A 214 9.17 -35.76 11.30
CA GLU A 214 8.91 -34.57 10.54
C GLU A 214 9.88 -33.56 11.11
N MET A 215 11.02 -33.40 10.44
CA MET A 215 12.09 -32.52 10.91
C MET A 215 11.47 -31.16 11.22
N ALA A 216 11.62 -30.75 12.48
CA ALA A 216 11.12 -29.49 12.97
C ALA A 216 11.69 -28.34 12.11
N ILE A 217 10.89 -27.31 11.89
CA ILE A 217 11.35 -26.13 11.15
C ILE A 217 12.54 -25.53 11.89
N PRO A 218 13.69 -25.30 11.21
CA PRO A 218 14.84 -24.67 11.84
C PRO A 218 14.44 -23.35 12.49
N THR A 219 15.02 -23.04 13.64
CA THR A 219 14.80 -21.77 14.33
C THR A 219 15.97 -20.82 14.12
N ARG A 220 15.71 -19.51 14.32
CA ARG A 220 16.67 -18.41 14.27
C ARG A 220 16.39 -17.47 15.44
N LYS A 221 17.38 -16.64 15.78
CA LYS A 221 17.25 -15.71 16.90
C LYS A 221 16.76 -14.33 16.48
N ILE A 222 15.85 -13.77 17.27
CA ILE A 222 15.57 -12.34 17.33
C ILE A 222 15.73 -11.91 18.78
N GLY A 223 16.78 -11.14 19.08
CA GLY A 223 17.21 -10.95 20.47
C GLY A 223 17.54 -12.30 21.10
N ASP A 224 16.89 -12.63 22.21
CA ASP A 224 17.10 -13.89 22.93
C ASP A 224 16.05 -14.97 22.60
N ASP A 225 15.03 -14.63 21.80
CA ASP A 225 13.96 -15.55 21.43
C ASP A 225 14.29 -16.35 20.17
N GLU A 226 13.91 -17.63 20.18
CA GLU A 226 13.91 -18.50 19.01
C GLU A 226 12.60 -18.33 18.23
N VAL A 227 12.70 -18.04 16.94
CA VAL A 227 11.60 -17.94 15.99
C VAL A 227 11.83 -18.89 14.82
N PRO A 228 10.79 -19.36 14.10
CA PRO A 228 11.01 -20.15 12.90
C PRO A 228 11.84 -19.38 11.87
N ALA A 229 12.69 -20.10 11.14
CA ALA A 229 13.58 -19.55 10.11
C ALA A 229 12.83 -18.84 8.98
N ILE A 230 11.53 -19.13 8.80
CA ILE A 230 10.63 -18.43 7.89
C ILE A 230 9.43 -17.92 8.69
N GLY A 231 9.18 -16.61 8.62
CA GLY A 231 7.99 -15.98 9.20
C GLY A 231 6.90 -15.70 8.16
N LEU A 232 5.84 -15.03 8.58
CA LEU A 232 4.68 -14.70 7.76
C LEU A 232 4.43 -13.19 7.72
N GLY A 233 4.55 -12.60 6.53
CA GLY A 233 4.15 -11.22 6.29
C GLY A 233 2.64 -11.09 6.05
N LEU A 234 1.94 -10.35 6.90
CA LEU A 234 0.47 -10.27 6.89
C LEU A 234 -0.11 -9.05 6.15
N MET A 235 0.73 -8.25 5.48
CA MET A 235 0.25 -7.11 4.67
C MET A 235 -0.79 -7.54 3.62
N GLY A 236 -0.48 -8.58 2.83
CA GLY A 236 -1.28 -8.99 1.68
C GLY A 236 -2.65 -9.54 2.04
N ILE A 237 -2.88 -9.98 3.28
CA ILE A 237 -4.18 -10.50 3.74
C ILE A 237 -5.19 -9.39 4.03
N SER A 238 -4.72 -8.15 4.15
CA SER A 238 -5.51 -6.99 4.53
C SER A 238 -5.42 -5.82 3.56
N VAL A 239 -4.38 -5.72 2.73
CA VAL A 239 -4.21 -4.56 1.84
C VAL A 239 -3.28 -4.84 0.62
N PHE A 240 -3.31 -3.91 -0.34
CA PHE A 240 -2.45 -3.77 -1.54
C PHE A 240 -2.54 -4.84 -2.64
N TYR A 241 -2.78 -6.11 -2.31
CA TYR A 241 -2.75 -7.19 -3.30
C TYR A 241 -4.11 -7.84 -3.50
N GLY A 242 -4.87 -7.33 -4.48
CA GLY A 242 -6.18 -7.86 -4.89
C GLY A 242 -7.27 -7.72 -3.82
N ALA A 243 -8.36 -8.46 -3.99
CA ALA A 243 -9.49 -8.42 -3.07
C ALA A 243 -9.13 -8.96 -1.67
N ILE A 244 -9.72 -8.33 -0.65
CA ILE A 244 -9.68 -8.77 0.74
C ILE A 244 -10.82 -9.79 0.93
N GLU A 245 -10.46 -10.98 1.42
CA GLU A 245 -11.40 -12.06 1.69
C GLU A 245 -12.15 -11.83 3.02
N SER A 246 -13.16 -12.65 3.30
CA SER A 246 -13.86 -12.62 4.59
C SER A 246 -12.92 -12.96 5.75
N ASP A 247 -13.26 -12.53 6.97
CA ASP A 247 -12.50 -12.88 8.18
C ASP A 247 -12.31 -14.40 8.31
N GLU A 248 -13.34 -15.21 8.01
CA GLU A 248 -13.26 -16.68 8.10
C GLU A 248 -12.25 -17.29 7.13
N GLU A 249 -12.19 -16.84 5.88
CA GLU A 249 -11.18 -17.33 4.93
C GLU A 249 -9.76 -16.90 5.33
N ARG A 250 -9.63 -15.69 5.88
CA ARG A 250 -8.35 -15.20 6.39
C ARG A 250 -7.91 -15.93 7.66
N PHE A 251 -8.83 -16.29 8.55
CA PHE A 251 -8.56 -17.11 9.73
C PHE A 251 -8.08 -18.50 9.36
N LYS A 252 -8.62 -19.14 8.31
CA LYS A 252 -8.11 -20.43 7.83
C LYS A 252 -6.64 -20.36 7.39
N VAL A 253 -6.20 -19.24 6.84
CA VAL A 253 -4.78 -19.02 6.49
C VAL A 253 -3.92 -18.91 7.75
N LEU A 254 -4.38 -18.18 8.77
CA LEU A 254 -3.68 -18.06 10.06
C LEU A 254 -3.65 -19.38 10.84
N ASP A 255 -4.77 -20.13 10.84
CA ASP A 255 -4.86 -21.48 11.42
C ASP A 255 -3.83 -22.40 10.74
N ALA A 256 -3.79 -22.42 9.41
CA ALA A 256 -2.79 -23.18 8.66
C ALA A 256 -1.34 -22.72 8.91
N ALA A 257 -1.10 -21.43 9.08
CA ALA A 257 0.23 -20.93 9.42
C ALA A 257 0.71 -21.46 10.77
N LEU A 258 -0.16 -21.45 11.78
CA LEU A 258 0.17 -22.04 13.09
C LEU A 258 0.39 -23.56 12.98
N GLU A 259 -0.47 -24.28 12.26
CA GLU A 259 -0.34 -25.73 12.05
C GLU A 259 0.97 -26.12 11.37
N GLU A 260 1.43 -25.31 10.41
CA GLU A 260 2.70 -25.50 9.71
C GLU A 260 3.90 -24.94 10.51
N GLY A 261 3.73 -24.60 11.80
CA GLY A 261 4.82 -24.12 12.67
C GLY A 261 5.32 -22.70 12.35
N CYS A 262 4.62 -21.93 11.53
CA CYS A 262 4.95 -20.55 11.24
C CYS A 262 4.42 -19.62 12.35
N THR A 263 5.22 -19.46 13.40
CA THR A 263 4.87 -18.69 14.61
C THR A 263 5.50 -17.30 14.69
N PHE A 264 6.25 -16.85 13.68
CA PHE A 264 6.71 -15.46 13.58
C PHE A 264 5.83 -14.66 12.61
N TRP A 265 5.00 -13.77 13.12
CA TRP A 265 4.02 -13.01 12.33
C TRP A 265 4.35 -11.53 12.30
N ASP A 266 4.41 -10.96 11.10
CA ASP A 266 4.74 -9.55 10.84
C ASP A 266 3.52 -8.80 10.27
N THR A 267 3.11 -7.74 10.95
CA THR A 267 2.05 -6.80 10.52
C THR A 267 2.51 -5.34 10.68
N ALA A 268 1.63 -4.37 10.49
CA ALA A 268 1.86 -2.94 10.73
C ALA A 268 0.54 -2.18 10.91
N ASP A 269 0.57 -1.05 11.60
CA ASP A 269 -0.57 -0.14 11.81
C ASP A 269 -1.22 0.36 10.51
N ILE A 270 -0.42 0.52 9.45
CA ILE A 270 -0.83 0.99 8.13
C ILE A 270 -1.48 -0.10 7.27
N TYR A 271 -1.43 -1.38 7.67
CA TYR A 271 -1.92 -2.49 6.86
C TYR A 271 -3.43 -2.72 6.99
N GLY A 272 -4.23 -1.73 6.60
CA GLY A 272 -5.69 -1.87 6.58
C GLY A 272 -6.25 -2.32 7.93
N ASP A 273 -6.91 -3.48 7.97
CA ASP A 273 -7.48 -4.09 9.16
C ASP A 273 -6.61 -5.21 9.78
N SER A 274 -5.32 -5.30 9.42
CA SER A 274 -4.47 -6.45 9.75
C SER A 274 -4.31 -6.66 11.25
N GLU A 275 -4.04 -5.60 12.02
CA GLU A 275 -3.94 -5.69 13.48
C GLU A 275 -5.28 -6.10 14.12
N GLU A 276 -6.40 -5.54 13.66
CA GLU A 276 -7.73 -5.92 14.13
C GLU A 276 -8.08 -7.38 13.79
N LEU A 277 -7.72 -7.84 12.59
CA LEU A 277 -7.93 -9.22 12.16
C LEU A 277 -7.15 -10.19 13.05
N ILE A 278 -5.87 -9.91 13.30
CA ILE A 278 -5.02 -10.71 14.18
C ILE A 278 -5.57 -10.71 15.61
N GLY A 279 -6.02 -9.57 16.11
CA GLY A 279 -6.63 -9.48 17.44
C GLY A 279 -7.93 -10.28 17.57
N LYS A 280 -8.78 -10.28 16.55
CA LYS A 280 -9.96 -11.16 16.49
C LYS A 280 -9.54 -12.63 16.48
N TRP A 281 -8.49 -12.99 15.74
CA TRP A 281 -7.99 -14.35 15.70
C TRP A 281 -7.46 -14.80 17.07
N PHE A 282 -6.68 -13.97 17.76
CA PHE A 282 -6.22 -14.26 19.14
C PHE A 282 -7.39 -14.45 20.10
N LYS A 283 -8.40 -13.58 20.04
CA LYS A 283 -9.60 -13.72 20.87
C LYS A 283 -10.37 -15.01 20.58
N ARG A 284 -10.42 -15.43 19.31
CA ARG A 284 -11.08 -16.66 18.87
C ARG A 284 -10.33 -17.91 19.34
N THR A 285 -8.99 -17.92 19.27
CA THR A 285 -8.20 -19.14 19.42
C THR A 285 -7.46 -19.26 20.76
N GLY A 286 -7.22 -18.16 21.45
CA GLY A 286 -6.39 -18.12 22.67
C GLY A 286 -4.88 -18.34 22.41
N ASN A 287 -4.44 -18.38 21.15
CA ASN A 287 -3.07 -18.77 20.80
C ASN A 287 -2.05 -17.59 20.76
N ARG A 288 -2.31 -16.47 21.45
CA ARG A 288 -1.38 -15.32 21.47
C ARG A 288 0.03 -15.71 21.92
N ASP A 289 0.13 -16.55 22.94
CA ASP A 289 1.41 -16.94 23.54
C ASP A 289 2.26 -17.87 22.64
N LYS A 290 1.66 -18.41 21.57
CA LYS A 290 2.37 -19.23 20.57
C LYS A 290 2.99 -18.40 19.45
N ILE A 291 2.65 -17.13 19.33
CA ILE A 291 3.04 -16.28 18.21
C ILE A 291 4.04 -15.25 18.68
N PHE A 292 5.22 -15.22 18.06
CA PHE A 292 6.11 -14.06 18.11
C PHE A 292 5.55 -12.99 17.18
N LEU A 293 4.97 -11.94 17.77
CA LEU A 293 4.22 -10.91 17.06
C LEU A 293 5.06 -9.65 16.83
N ALA A 294 5.26 -9.32 15.55
CA ALA A 294 5.84 -8.08 15.09
C ALA A 294 4.78 -7.12 14.54
N THR A 295 4.81 -5.85 14.99
CA THR A 295 4.06 -4.76 14.34
C THR A 295 4.91 -3.48 14.28
N LYS A 296 4.42 -2.45 13.58
CA LYS A 296 5.21 -1.26 13.23
C LYS A 296 4.37 0.00 13.31
N PHE A 297 5.06 1.12 13.48
CA PHE A 297 4.52 2.47 13.38
C PHE A 297 5.42 3.38 12.55
N GLY A 298 4.96 4.60 12.29
CA GLY A 298 5.83 5.66 11.78
C GLY A 298 5.38 6.20 10.43
N ILE A 299 4.60 5.44 9.64
CA ILE A 299 4.05 5.94 8.38
C ILE A 299 2.79 6.77 8.68
N THR A 300 2.82 8.06 8.33
CA THR A 300 1.65 8.95 8.41
C THR A 300 1.26 9.49 7.04
N GLN A 301 0.16 10.25 6.97
CA GLN A 301 -0.30 10.84 5.70
C GLN A 301 0.65 11.88 5.12
N SER A 302 1.43 12.56 5.96
CA SER A 302 2.33 13.65 5.55
C SER A 302 3.75 13.17 5.32
N ALA A 303 4.34 12.52 6.33
CA ALA A 303 5.73 12.06 6.33
C ALA A 303 5.92 10.97 7.41
N PRO A 304 7.05 10.25 7.38
CA PRO A 304 7.44 9.43 8.53
C PRO A 304 7.48 10.27 9.81
N ASN A 305 7.00 9.74 10.93
CA ASN A 305 6.92 10.44 12.21
C ASN A 305 7.60 9.62 13.32
N GLY A 306 8.72 10.14 13.81
CA GLY A 306 9.52 9.54 14.89
C GLY A 306 9.36 10.25 16.23
N LYS A 307 8.42 11.19 16.37
CA LYS A 307 8.30 11.99 17.60
C LYS A 307 7.86 11.12 18.80
N PRO A 308 8.43 11.31 20.00
CA PRO A 308 8.12 10.49 21.17
C PRO A 308 6.63 10.35 21.50
N GLU A 309 5.86 11.42 21.38
CA GLU A 309 4.41 11.42 21.60
C GLU A 309 3.65 10.57 20.57
N TYR A 310 4.14 10.52 19.32
CA TYR A 310 3.56 9.69 18.28
C TYR A 310 3.94 8.22 18.46
N VAL A 311 5.21 7.93 18.78
CA VAL A 311 5.69 6.57 19.12
C VAL A 311 4.78 5.94 20.18
N ARG A 312 4.52 6.68 21.26
CA ARG A 312 3.67 6.21 22.36
C ARG A 312 2.23 5.99 21.91
N SER A 313 1.60 7.00 21.29
CA SER A 313 0.19 6.89 20.88
C SER A 313 -0.06 5.82 19.82
N ALA A 314 0.88 5.61 18.90
CA ALA A 314 0.82 4.52 17.93
C ALA A 314 0.91 3.14 18.61
N CYS A 315 1.81 2.98 19.59
CA CYS A 315 1.95 1.72 20.33
C CYS A 315 0.67 1.37 21.10
N GLU A 316 0.08 2.34 21.81
CA GLU A 316 -1.20 2.14 22.51
C GLU A 316 -2.32 1.71 21.55
N LEU A 317 -2.37 2.32 20.36
CA LEU A 317 -3.38 1.99 19.37
C LEU A 317 -3.19 0.57 18.83
N SER A 318 -1.96 0.18 18.49
CA SER A 318 -1.64 -1.19 18.06
C SER A 318 -2.02 -2.21 19.13
N LEU A 319 -1.60 -2.00 20.40
CA LEU A 319 -1.96 -2.87 21.53
C LEU A 319 -3.47 -3.04 21.66
N LYS A 320 -4.23 -1.94 21.55
CA LYS A 320 -5.68 -1.94 21.60
C LYS A 320 -6.32 -2.72 20.45
N LYS A 321 -5.85 -2.52 19.21
CA LYS A 321 -6.38 -3.19 18.02
C LYS A 321 -6.12 -4.70 18.04
N LEU A 322 -4.90 -5.07 18.43
CA LEU A 322 -4.46 -6.45 18.61
C LEU A 322 -5.13 -7.11 19.84
N GLY A 323 -5.60 -6.31 20.81
CA GLY A 323 -6.17 -6.82 22.05
C GLY A 323 -5.15 -7.56 22.91
N VAL A 324 -3.89 -7.08 22.93
CA VAL A 324 -2.77 -7.67 23.67
C VAL A 324 -2.15 -6.64 24.59
N ASN A 325 -1.47 -7.10 25.66
CA ASN A 325 -0.77 -6.21 26.59
C ASN A 325 0.68 -5.93 26.18
N THR A 326 1.27 -6.81 25.37
CA THR A 326 2.67 -6.74 24.96
C THR A 326 2.82 -7.17 23.50
N ILE A 327 3.62 -6.41 22.75
CA ILE A 327 4.10 -6.74 21.40
C ILE A 327 5.51 -7.32 21.52
N ASP A 328 5.80 -8.42 20.81
CA ASP A 328 7.13 -9.04 20.91
C ASP A 328 8.19 -8.17 20.25
N LEU A 329 7.94 -7.70 19.02
CA LEU A 329 8.87 -6.85 18.28
C LEU A 329 8.16 -5.64 17.69
N TYR A 330 8.61 -4.45 18.06
CA TYR A 330 8.02 -3.21 17.59
C TYR A 330 8.97 -2.41 16.73
N TYR A 331 8.57 -2.14 15.49
CA TYR A 331 9.41 -1.47 14.51
C TYR A 331 9.08 0.01 14.34
N ILE A 332 10.12 0.81 14.14
CA ILE A 332 10.02 2.01 13.31
C ILE A 332 9.90 1.55 11.85
N HIS A 333 8.74 1.76 11.22
CA HIS A 333 8.44 1.28 9.86
C HIS A 333 9.17 2.08 8.77
N ARG A 334 9.28 3.40 8.95
CA ARG A 334 10.07 4.32 8.12
C ARG A 334 10.73 5.36 9.00
N ILE A 335 11.97 5.69 8.69
CA ILE A 335 12.78 6.63 9.47
C ILE A 335 12.32 8.07 9.21
N ASP A 336 12.07 8.80 10.30
CA ASP A 336 11.83 10.24 10.27
C ASP A 336 13.17 10.97 10.14
N GLN A 337 13.42 11.51 8.94
CA GLN A 337 14.68 12.19 8.60
C GLN A 337 14.82 13.58 9.23
N THR A 338 13.85 14.01 10.04
CA THR A 338 13.87 15.31 10.72
C THR A 338 14.17 15.20 12.22
N ILE A 339 14.16 13.98 12.77
CA ILE A 339 14.34 13.72 14.20
C ILE A 339 15.58 12.83 14.39
N PRO A 340 16.53 13.19 15.28
CA PRO A 340 17.64 12.31 15.61
C PRO A 340 17.15 10.96 16.13
N ILE A 341 17.70 9.86 15.60
CA ILE A 341 17.23 8.50 15.92
C ILE A 341 17.26 8.21 17.42
N GLU A 342 18.18 8.81 18.17
CA GLU A 342 18.29 8.66 19.63
C GLU A 342 17.04 9.14 20.36
N THR A 343 16.37 10.17 19.85
CA THR A 343 15.12 10.70 20.42
C THR A 343 14.00 9.66 20.30
N THR A 344 13.85 9.08 19.11
CA THR A 344 12.85 8.03 18.85
C THR A 344 13.15 6.76 19.66
N MET A 345 14.43 6.37 19.72
CA MET A 345 14.87 5.19 20.49
C MET A 345 14.62 5.33 21.99
N LYS A 346 14.85 6.51 22.57
CA LYS A 346 14.51 6.76 23.99
C LYS A 346 13.03 6.52 24.26
N ALA A 347 12.13 6.97 23.39
CA ALA A 347 10.70 6.72 23.53
C ALA A 347 10.35 5.22 23.47
N LEU A 348 11.00 4.46 22.57
CA LEU A 348 10.83 3.01 22.48
C LEU A 348 11.36 2.29 23.72
N VAL A 349 12.48 2.74 24.28
CA VAL A 349 13.03 2.20 25.54
C VAL A 349 12.05 2.41 26.70
N GLU A 350 11.36 3.55 26.77
CA GLU A 350 10.33 3.76 27.80
C GLU A 350 9.15 2.78 27.62
N LEU A 351 8.68 2.56 26.38
CA LEU A 351 7.64 1.54 26.12
C LEU A 351 8.10 0.12 26.52
N LYS A 352 9.38 -0.19 26.31
CA LYS A 352 9.97 -1.46 26.74
C LYS A 352 10.00 -1.59 28.27
N LYS A 353 10.42 -0.54 28.99
CA LYS A 353 10.40 -0.51 30.47
C LYS A 353 9.00 -0.68 31.04
N GLU A 354 7.98 -0.17 30.34
CA GLU A 354 6.57 -0.34 30.68
C GLU A 354 6.02 -1.74 30.36
N GLY A 355 6.81 -2.62 29.74
CA GLY A 355 6.38 -3.97 29.35
C GLY A 355 5.46 -4.02 28.11
N LYS A 356 5.29 -2.90 27.40
CA LYS A 356 4.42 -2.81 26.21
C LYS A 356 5.05 -3.45 24.99
N ILE A 357 6.36 -3.43 24.90
CA ILE A 357 7.14 -4.06 23.83
C ILE A 357 8.31 -4.86 24.43
N ARG A 358 8.72 -5.96 23.81
CA ARG A 358 9.89 -6.76 24.27
C ARG A 358 11.17 -6.40 23.53
N TYR A 359 11.08 -6.29 22.21
CA TYR A 359 12.19 -6.00 21.30
C TYR A 359 11.91 -4.79 20.43
N ILE A 360 12.99 -4.09 20.04
CA ILE A 360 12.95 -2.92 19.17
C ILE A 360 13.53 -3.30 17.82
N GLY A 361 12.83 -2.96 16.75
CA GLY A 361 13.30 -3.11 15.37
C GLY A 361 13.29 -1.79 14.61
N LEU A 362 14.10 -1.71 13.56
CA LEU A 362 14.09 -0.61 12.60
C LEU A 362 13.78 -1.16 11.21
N SER A 363 13.17 -0.38 10.34
CA SER A 363 12.91 -0.75 8.95
C SER A 363 13.44 0.34 8.04
N GLU A 364 14.14 -0.07 6.98
CA GLU A 364 14.68 0.84 5.96
C GLU A 364 15.60 1.94 6.52
N ALA A 365 16.37 1.61 7.56
CA ALA A 365 17.36 2.49 8.17
C ALA A 365 18.73 2.38 7.50
N SER A 366 19.47 3.50 7.45
CA SER A 366 20.87 3.51 7.02
C SER A 366 21.76 2.74 8.02
N ALA A 367 22.94 2.31 7.55
CA ALA A 367 23.97 1.74 8.41
C ALA A 367 24.34 2.65 9.59
N ALA A 368 24.45 3.97 9.37
CA ALA A 368 24.78 4.93 10.41
C ALA A 368 23.65 5.10 11.44
N THR A 369 22.40 5.16 10.98
CA THR A 369 21.21 5.21 11.85
C THR A 369 21.09 3.92 12.69
N LEU A 370 21.37 2.74 12.12
CA LEU A 370 21.38 1.48 12.88
C LEU A 370 22.41 1.50 14.02
N ARG A 371 23.65 1.93 13.76
CA ARG A 371 24.69 2.02 14.81
C ARG A 371 24.28 2.96 15.93
N ARG A 372 23.80 4.15 15.59
CA ARG A 372 23.36 5.16 16.55
C ARG A 372 22.16 4.70 17.38
N ALA A 373 21.18 4.04 16.74
CA ALA A 373 20.06 3.45 17.44
C ALA A 373 20.52 2.38 18.44
N HIS A 374 21.38 1.46 17.98
CA HIS A 374 21.88 0.36 18.78
C HIS A 374 22.71 0.83 19.99
N ALA A 375 23.43 1.96 19.84
CA ALA A 375 24.17 2.59 20.95
C ALA A 375 23.26 3.13 22.06
N VAL A 376 22.00 3.49 21.76
CA VAL A 376 21.01 3.89 22.78
C VAL A 376 20.42 2.66 23.47
N HIS A 377 20.04 1.65 22.71
CA HIS A 377 19.56 0.37 23.20
C HIS A 377 19.68 -0.68 22.09
N PRO A 378 20.00 -1.96 22.39
CA PRO A 378 20.09 -3.00 21.39
C PRO A 378 18.88 -3.06 20.45
N VAL A 379 19.16 -2.95 19.16
CA VAL A 379 18.19 -3.21 18.08
C VAL A 379 18.22 -4.71 17.80
N ALA A 380 17.07 -5.38 17.93
CA ALA A 380 16.99 -6.82 17.77
C ALA A 380 16.91 -7.24 16.30
N ALA A 381 16.30 -6.40 15.46
CA ALA A 381 16.06 -6.69 14.06
C ALA A 381 16.05 -5.44 13.17
N THR A 382 16.50 -5.58 11.93
CA THR A 382 16.25 -4.64 10.86
C THR A 382 15.36 -5.29 9.80
N GLN A 383 14.36 -4.59 9.26
CA GLN A 383 13.53 -5.08 8.17
C GLN A 383 13.83 -4.31 6.87
N VAL A 384 14.20 -5.05 5.81
CA VAL A 384 14.67 -4.51 4.52
C VAL A 384 14.29 -5.44 3.35
N GLU A 385 14.19 -4.91 2.13
CA GLU A 385 13.94 -5.73 0.93
C GLU A 385 15.22 -6.51 0.61
N TYR A 386 15.16 -7.84 0.59
CA TYR A 386 16.31 -8.68 0.28
C TYR A 386 15.88 -9.99 -0.40
N SER A 387 16.50 -10.30 -1.54
CA SER A 387 16.28 -11.51 -2.33
C SER A 387 17.31 -11.57 -3.47
N PRO A 388 17.38 -12.66 -4.26
CA PRO A 388 18.11 -12.65 -5.53
C PRO A 388 17.64 -11.55 -6.51
N PHE A 389 16.46 -10.96 -6.30
CA PHE A 389 15.97 -9.81 -7.07
C PHE A 389 16.52 -8.47 -6.57
N VAL A 390 16.97 -8.38 -5.32
CA VAL A 390 17.42 -7.14 -4.67
C VAL A 390 18.54 -7.46 -3.69
N LEU A 391 19.77 -7.13 -4.06
CA LEU A 391 21.00 -7.43 -3.29
C LEU A 391 21.59 -6.19 -2.60
N ASP A 392 20.92 -5.03 -2.68
CA ASP A 392 21.43 -3.72 -2.28
C ASP A 392 22.05 -3.67 -0.86
N ILE A 393 21.51 -4.42 0.09
CA ILE A 393 21.98 -4.41 1.49
C ILE A 393 23.41 -4.95 1.66
N GLU A 394 23.89 -5.71 0.68
CA GLU A 394 25.23 -6.28 0.63
C GLU A 394 26.27 -5.29 0.11
N ASP A 395 25.85 -4.24 -0.61
CA ASP A 395 26.75 -3.23 -1.18
C ASP A 395 27.51 -2.50 -0.05
N GLU A 396 28.83 -2.39 -0.19
CA GLU A 396 29.69 -1.77 0.83
C GLU A 396 29.33 -0.31 1.14
N LYS A 397 28.77 0.42 0.16
CA LYS A 397 28.33 1.82 0.32
C LYS A 397 27.04 1.92 1.11
N ILE A 398 26.14 0.93 0.99
CA ILE A 398 24.90 0.85 1.79
C ILE A 398 25.23 0.28 3.18
N GLY A 399 26.05 -0.76 3.23
CA GLY A 399 26.68 -1.29 4.44
C GLY A 399 25.74 -1.92 5.47
N VAL A 400 24.44 -2.04 5.18
CA VAL A 400 23.42 -2.49 6.15
C VAL A 400 23.70 -3.91 6.64
N LEU A 401 23.94 -4.86 5.74
CA LEU A 401 24.20 -6.25 6.14
C LEU A 401 25.47 -6.37 7.01
N LYS A 402 26.52 -5.63 6.66
CA LYS A 402 27.77 -5.58 7.44
C LYS A 402 27.52 -5.08 8.85
N VAL A 403 26.81 -3.96 9.01
CA VAL A 403 26.47 -3.41 10.33
C VAL A 403 25.61 -4.38 11.14
N CYS A 404 24.64 -5.03 10.51
CA CYS A 404 23.77 -5.98 11.20
C CYS A 404 24.58 -7.14 11.80
N ARG A 405 25.51 -7.71 11.03
CA ARG A 405 26.39 -8.79 11.51
C ARG A 405 27.33 -8.34 12.62
N GLU A 406 27.93 -7.15 12.50
CA GLU A 406 28.80 -6.60 13.53
C GLU A 406 28.07 -6.36 14.87
N LEU A 407 26.80 -5.98 14.82
CA LEU A 407 25.99 -5.64 15.99
C LEU A 407 25.07 -6.79 16.46
N GLY A 408 25.09 -7.95 15.81
CA GLY A 408 24.20 -9.08 16.12
C GLY A 408 22.71 -8.79 15.86
N ILE A 409 22.40 -7.95 14.87
CA ILE A 409 21.02 -7.59 14.48
C ILE A 409 20.51 -8.60 13.45
N ALA A 410 19.34 -9.20 13.68
CA ALA A 410 18.70 -10.05 12.68
C ALA A 410 18.18 -9.22 11.48
N VAL A 411 18.36 -9.71 10.26
CA VAL A 411 17.83 -9.11 9.04
C VAL A 411 16.54 -9.83 8.64
N ILE A 412 15.42 -9.11 8.73
CA ILE A 412 14.11 -9.60 8.32
C ILE A 412 13.87 -9.21 6.87
N ALA A 413 13.90 -10.19 5.97
CA ALA A 413 13.78 -9.97 4.53
C ALA A 413 12.29 -9.86 4.13
N TYR A 414 11.83 -8.64 3.84
CA TYR A 414 10.49 -8.42 3.29
C TYR A 414 10.50 -8.52 1.76
N SER A 415 9.32 -8.78 1.18
CA SER A 415 9.17 -9.09 -0.26
C SER A 415 10.17 -10.14 -0.78
N PRO A 416 10.48 -11.23 -0.03
CA PRO A 416 11.57 -12.14 -0.39
C PRO A 416 11.34 -12.85 -1.73
N LEU A 417 10.09 -12.89 -2.22
CA LEU A 417 9.69 -13.46 -3.51
C LEU A 417 9.52 -12.39 -4.61
N GLY A 418 10.14 -11.22 -4.47
CA GLY A 418 10.02 -10.11 -5.43
C GLY A 418 8.57 -9.69 -5.66
N ARG A 419 7.78 -9.59 -4.58
CA ARG A 419 6.32 -9.28 -4.64
C ARG A 419 5.53 -10.27 -5.53
N GLY A 420 5.99 -11.52 -5.56
CA GLY A 420 5.40 -12.62 -6.33
C GLY A 420 6.08 -12.87 -7.69
N MET A 421 6.95 -11.98 -8.16
CA MET A 421 7.64 -12.16 -9.45
C MET A 421 8.54 -13.41 -9.46
N LEU A 422 9.27 -13.66 -8.37
CA LEU A 422 10.20 -14.81 -8.27
C LEU A 422 9.49 -16.17 -8.18
N THR A 423 8.15 -16.19 -8.15
CA THR A 423 7.38 -17.44 -8.22
C THR A 423 7.18 -17.92 -9.66
N GLY A 424 7.38 -17.05 -10.65
CA GLY A 424 7.05 -17.30 -12.06
C GLY A 424 5.56 -17.26 -12.37
N THR A 425 4.71 -16.82 -11.43
CA THR A 425 3.26 -16.62 -11.66
C THR A 425 3.01 -15.54 -12.72
N TYR A 426 3.85 -14.51 -12.77
CA TYR A 426 3.79 -13.45 -13.79
C TYR A 426 4.98 -13.62 -14.73
N ARG A 427 4.69 -13.74 -16.03
CA ARG A 427 5.70 -13.88 -17.10
C ARG A 427 5.70 -12.69 -18.05
N SER A 428 4.71 -11.80 -17.92
CA SER A 428 4.62 -10.52 -18.61
C SER A 428 3.85 -9.50 -17.74
N PHE A 429 3.95 -8.21 -18.08
CA PHE A 429 3.16 -7.15 -17.44
C PHE A 429 1.65 -7.39 -17.57
N ASN A 430 1.22 -8.05 -18.64
CA ASN A 430 -0.18 -8.36 -18.91
C ASN A 430 -0.74 -9.45 -17.99
N ASP A 431 0.12 -10.26 -17.37
CA ASP A 431 -0.32 -11.26 -16.38
C ASP A 431 -0.68 -10.61 -15.03
N ILE A 432 -0.22 -9.39 -14.77
CA ILE A 432 -0.54 -8.64 -13.55
C ILE A 432 -1.99 -8.13 -13.67
N PRO A 433 -2.88 -8.35 -12.68
CA PRO A 433 -4.26 -7.85 -12.75
C PRO A 433 -4.35 -6.33 -12.99
N GLU A 434 -5.35 -5.86 -13.76
CA GLU A 434 -5.51 -4.44 -14.15
C GLU A 434 -5.54 -3.48 -12.94
N ASP A 435 -6.02 -3.93 -11.79
CA ASP A 435 -6.19 -3.16 -10.55
C ASP A 435 -5.07 -3.36 -9.53
N ASP A 436 -4.01 -4.10 -9.89
CA ASP A 436 -2.91 -4.42 -8.99
C ASP A 436 -1.89 -3.27 -8.88
N ILE A 437 -1.46 -2.98 -7.65
CA ILE A 437 -0.46 -1.94 -7.38
C ILE A 437 0.90 -2.23 -8.05
N ARG A 438 1.23 -3.49 -8.34
CA ARG A 438 2.50 -3.85 -8.99
C ARG A 438 2.66 -3.25 -10.37
N ARG A 439 1.55 -2.92 -11.06
CA ARG A 439 1.61 -2.23 -12.36
C ARG A 439 2.20 -0.81 -12.27
N TRP A 440 2.31 -0.26 -11.06
CA TRP A 440 2.85 1.06 -10.80
C TRP A 440 4.34 1.05 -10.45
N PHE A 441 4.95 -0.12 -10.22
CA PHE A 441 6.39 -0.19 -9.92
C PHE A 441 7.19 -0.17 -11.23
N PRO A 442 8.09 0.81 -11.44
CA PRO A 442 8.85 0.93 -12.68
C PRO A 442 9.62 -0.35 -13.07
N ARG A 443 10.18 -1.04 -12.07
CA ARG A 443 10.85 -2.33 -12.25
C ARG A 443 9.97 -3.47 -12.75
N PHE A 444 8.65 -3.34 -12.74
CA PHE A 444 7.74 -4.36 -13.30
C PHE A 444 7.17 -3.93 -14.66
N SER A 445 7.90 -3.07 -15.38
CA SER A 445 7.54 -2.64 -16.74
C SER A 445 7.68 -3.76 -17.77
N ASP A 446 6.94 -3.64 -18.88
CA ASP A 446 7.08 -4.52 -20.05
C ASP A 446 8.53 -4.67 -20.53
N LYS A 447 9.31 -3.56 -20.47
CA LYS A 447 10.72 -3.54 -20.88
C LYS A 447 11.59 -4.45 -20.00
N ASN A 448 11.35 -4.45 -18.68
CA ASN A 448 12.18 -5.21 -17.73
C ASN A 448 11.72 -6.67 -17.55
N PHE A 449 10.47 -7.00 -17.87
CA PHE A 449 9.95 -8.37 -17.71
C PHE A 449 10.82 -9.49 -18.33
N PRO A 450 11.44 -9.33 -19.51
CA PRO A 450 12.39 -10.31 -20.04
C PRO A 450 13.56 -10.61 -19.09
N ASN A 451 14.09 -9.61 -18.39
CA ASN A 451 15.17 -9.79 -17.41
C ASN A 451 14.66 -10.47 -16.14
N ILE A 452 13.47 -10.12 -15.67
CA ILE A 452 12.79 -10.84 -14.58
C ILE A 452 12.62 -12.32 -14.93
N ASN A 453 12.21 -12.63 -16.16
CA ASN A 453 12.03 -13.99 -16.63
C ASN A 453 13.35 -14.78 -16.66
N LYS A 454 14.48 -14.17 -17.06
CA LYS A 454 15.80 -14.82 -16.98
C LYS A 454 16.13 -15.28 -15.57
N LEU A 455 15.90 -14.40 -14.57
CA LEU A 455 16.10 -14.72 -13.16
C LEU A 455 15.19 -15.88 -12.73
N VAL A 456 13.90 -15.79 -13.01
CA VAL A 456 12.92 -16.84 -12.68
C VAL A 456 13.30 -18.16 -13.34
N ASP A 457 13.68 -18.16 -14.61
CA ASP A 457 14.01 -19.37 -15.37
C ASP A 457 15.27 -20.05 -14.84
N GLY A 458 16.28 -19.27 -14.45
CA GLY A 458 17.46 -19.79 -13.77
C GLY A 458 17.11 -20.45 -12.43
N LEU A 459 16.29 -19.79 -11.60
CA LEU A 459 15.83 -20.33 -10.32
C LEU A 459 14.98 -21.59 -10.49
N GLN A 460 14.10 -21.63 -11.51
CA GLN A 460 13.32 -22.82 -11.85
C GLN A 460 14.22 -23.96 -12.34
N GLY A 461 15.24 -23.65 -13.13
CA GLY A 461 16.24 -24.61 -13.60
C GLY A 461 16.94 -25.30 -12.44
N LEU A 462 17.39 -24.52 -11.45
CA LEU A 462 17.99 -25.04 -10.22
C LEU A 462 16.98 -25.83 -9.38
N GLY A 463 15.75 -25.32 -9.25
CA GLY A 463 14.69 -25.95 -8.46
C GLY A 463 14.31 -27.35 -8.94
N LYS A 464 14.50 -27.68 -10.22
CA LYS A 464 14.30 -29.05 -10.74
C LYS A 464 15.20 -30.08 -10.05
N LYS A 465 16.42 -29.71 -9.65
CA LYS A 465 17.34 -30.61 -8.92
C LYS A 465 16.79 -30.98 -7.53
N HIS A 466 15.98 -30.10 -6.95
CA HIS A 466 15.41 -30.21 -5.60
C HIS A 466 13.91 -30.52 -5.59
N ASN A 467 13.29 -30.81 -6.75
CA ASN A 467 11.83 -30.91 -6.89
C ASN A 467 11.08 -29.74 -6.24
N SER A 468 11.61 -28.53 -6.41
CA SER A 468 11.20 -27.32 -5.70
C SER A 468 10.85 -26.20 -6.66
N THR A 469 9.93 -25.32 -6.26
CA THR A 469 9.56 -24.14 -7.05
C THR A 469 10.67 -23.08 -7.01
N ALA A 470 10.66 -22.13 -7.95
CA ALA A 470 11.59 -20.99 -7.89
C ALA A 470 11.42 -20.15 -6.62
N GLY A 471 10.19 -20.08 -6.08
CA GLY A 471 9.94 -19.42 -4.80
C GLY A 471 10.60 -20.15 -3.64
N GLN A 472 10.54 -21.48 -3.63
CA GLN A 472 11.21 -22.27 -2.60
C GLN A 472 12.74 -22.18 -2.69
N VAL A 473 13.32 -22.24 -3.90
CA VAL A 473 14.77 -22.01 -4.11
C VAL A 473 15.18 -20.63 -3.62
N THR A 474 14.37 -19.61 -3.90
CA THR A 474 14.61 -18.24 -3.43
C THR A 474 14.66 -18.15 -1.90
N LEU A 475 13.68 -18.75 -1.22
CA LEU A 475 13.64 -18.76 0.24
C LEU A 475 14.80 -19.57 0.82
N ALA A 476 15.09 -20.75 0.28
CA ALA A 476 16.24 -21.56 0.70
C ALA A 476 17.58 -20.82 0.52
N TRP A 477 17.74 -20.08 -0.58
CA TRP A 477 18.91 -19.24 -0.80
C TRP A 477 19.05 -18.14 0.25
N LEU A 478 17.96 -17.45 0.62
CA LEU A 478 17.96 -16.46 1.70
C LEU A 478 18.35 -17.09 3.04
N LEU A 479 17.83 -18.28 3.34
CA LEU A 479 18.19 -19.02 4.54
C LEU A 479 19.69 -19.37 4.56
N ALA A 480 20.28 -19.69 3.41
CA ALA A 480 21.70 -20.02 3.28
C ALA A 480 22.65 -18.81 3.42
N GLN A 481 22.15 -17.57 3.41
CA GLN A 481 23.00 -16.37 3.58
C GLN A 481 23.50 -16.18 5.02
N GLY A 482 22.92 -16.89 6.00
CA GLY A 482 23.33 -16.86 7.40
C GLY A 482 22.15 -17.02 8.34
N ASN A 483 22.39 -17.45 9.58
CA ASN A 483 21.36 -17.66 10.62
C ASN A 483 20.72 -16.34 11.11
N ASP A 484 21.29 -15.21 10.72
CA ASP A 484 20.84 -13.84 10.96
C ASP A 484 19.77 -13.36 9.97
N ILE A 485 19.47 -14.10 8.89
CA ILE A 485 18.47 -13.69 7.89
C ILE A 485 17.12 -14.36 8.16
N ILE A 486 15.97 -13.69 8.14
CA ILE A 486 14.66 -14.33 8.32
C ILE A 486 13.68 -13.79 7.27
N PRO A 487 13.36 -14.53 6.20
CA PRO A 487 12.35 -14.10 5.24
C PRO A 487 10.93 -14.18 5.80
N ILE A 488 10.09 -13.22 5.43
CA ILE A 488 8.67 -13.15 5.82
C ILE A 488 7.74 -13.13 4.58
N PRO A 489 7.72 -14.19 3.75
CA PRO A 489 6.85 -14.22 2.58
C PRO A 489 5.37 -14.12 3.00
N GLY A 490 4.64 -13.19 2.40
CA GLY A 490 3.21 -13.02 2.63
C GLY A 490 2.35 -13.80 1.62
N THR A 491 1.19 -14.27 2.06
CA THR A 491 0.23 -14.96 1.19
C THR A 491 -1.21 -14.88 1.72
N LYS A 492 -2.17 -15.05 0.81
CA LYS A 492 -3.61 -15.21 1.11
C LYS A 492 -4.11 -16.65 0.95
N LYS A 493 -3.22 -17.59 0.61
CA LYS A 493 -3.61 -18.96 0.24
C LYS A 493 -2.83 -19.97 1.07
N ILE A 494 -3.55 -20.90 1.69
CA ILE A 494 -3.01 -22.00 2.49
C ILE A 494 -1.93 -22.76 1.73
N LYS A 495 -2.15 -23.08 0.44
CA LYS A 495 -1.16 -23.80 -0.37
C LYS A 495 0.23 -23.14 -0.37
N TYR A 496 0.28 -21.81 -0.37
CA TYR A 496 1.54 -21.07 -0.37
C TYR A 496 2.14 -20.94 1.02
N VAL A 497 1.33 -21.01 2.10
CA VAL A 497 1.87 -21.17 3.46
C VAL A 497 2.70 -22.45 3.52
N LYS A 498 2.11 -23.57 3.09
CA LYS A 498 2.78 -24.87 3.06
C LYS A 498 4.02 -24.88 2.16
N GLU A 499 3.89 -24.35 0.94
CA GLU A 499 5.01 -24.25 -0.01
C GLU A 499 6.18 -23.43 0.56
N ASN A 500 5.88 -22.26 1.16
CA ASN A 500 6.90 -21.39 1.76
C ASN A 500 7.58 -22.07 2.94
N MET A 501 6.84 -22.69 3.86
CA MET A 501 7.43 -23.36 5.03
C MET A 501 8.25 -24.59 4.64
N ALA A 502 7.85 -25.30 3.59
CA ALA A 502 8.63 -26.42 3.05
C ALA A 502 10.00 -25.98 2.50
N ALA A 503 10.18 -24.71 2.12
CA ALA A 503 11.47 -24.20 1.66
C ALA A 503 12.57 -24.26 2.73
N ALA A 504 12.21 -24.26 4.01
CA ALA A 504 13.16 -24.39 5.12
C ALA A 504 13.83 -25.77 5.19
N LYS A 505 13.34 -26.76 4.43
CA LYS A 505 13.86 -28.13 4.37
C LYS A 505 14.77 -28.36 3.16
N ILE A 506 14.98 -27.36 2.33
CA ILE A 506 15.84 -27.43 1.14
C ILE A 506 17.25 -27.01 1.56
N ASP A 507 18.21 -27.91 1.37
CA ASP A 507 19.62 -27.65 1.61
C ASP A 507 20.32 -27.40 0.26
N LEU A 508 20.67 -26.14 -0.01
CA LEU A 508 21.41 -25.76 -1.21
C LEU A 508 22.91 -25.93 -0.95
N SER A 509 23.61 -26.59 -1.86
CA SER A 509 25.07 -26.68 -1.76
C SER A 509 25.72 -25.30 -1.87
N ARG A 510 26.98 -25.15 -1.44
CA ARG A 510 27.73 -23.89 -1.59
C ARG A 510 27.81 -23.45 -3.04
N GLU A 511 27.97 -24.41 -3.95
CA GLU A 511 28.00 -24.20 -5.40
C GLU A 511 26.65 -23.72 -5.92
N GLU A 512 25.54 -24.29 -5.44
CA GLU A 512 24.19 -23.87 -5.81
C GLU A 512 23.83 -22.49 -5.26
N VAL A 513 24.28 -22.16 -4.04
CA VAL A 513 24.15 -20.81 -3.48
C VAL A 513 24.90 -19.77 -4.33
N ALA A 514 26.10 -20.11 -4.80
CA ALA A 514 26.86 -19.29 -5.74
C ALA A 514 26.20 -19.23 -7.13
N GLU A 515 25.59 -20.33 -7.59
CA GLU A 515 24.85 -20.40 -8.85
C GLU A 515 23.65 -19.44 -8.85
N VAL A 516 22.85 -19.40 -7.78
CA VAL A 516 21.74 -18.43 -7.64
C VAL A 516 22.24 -16.98 -7.72
N ARG A 517 23.37 -16.68 -7.07
CA ARG A 517 23.96 -15.34 -7.11
C ARG A 517 24.42 -14.97 -8.52
N LYS A 518 25.02 -15.91 -9.24
CA LYS A 518 25.38 -15.72 -10.65
C LYS A 518 24.13 -15.47 -11.51
N ILE A 519 23.07 -16.26 -11.32
CA ILE A 519 21.78 -16.08 -12.03
C ILE A 519 21.20 -14.68 -11.76
N ALA A 520 21.21 -14.22 -10.51
CA ALA A 520 20.74 -12.90 -10.12
C ALA A 520 21.48 -11.77 -10.84
N ASN A 521 22.82 -11.81 -10.80
CA ASN A 521 23.65 -10.79 -11.42
C ASN A 521 23.53 -10.79 -12.95
N ASP A 522 23.50 -11.96 -13.59
CA ASP A 522 23.41 -12.09 -15.04
C ASP A 522 22.03 -11.68 -15.59
N ALA A 523 20.99 -11.77 -14.77
CA ALA A 523 19.63 -11.48 -15.21
C ALA A 523 19.35 -9.99 -15.39
N ASP A 524 20.04 -9.11 -14.65
CA ASP A 524 19.82 -7.66 -14.65
C ASP A 524 18.33 -7.29 -14.45
N ALA A 525 17.69 -7.94 -13.47
CA ALA A 525 16.25 -7.90 -13.27
C ALA A 525 15.74 -6.62 -12.56
N THR A 526 16.63 -5.69 -12.26
CA THR A 526 16.33 -4.47 -11.48
C THR A 526 16.23 -3.20 -12.33
N ASP A 527 16.08 -3.30 -13.66
CA ASP A 527 15.87 -2.12 -14.52
C ASP A 527 14.60 -1.37 -14.11
N GLY A 528 14.79 -0.19 -13.49
CA GLY A 528 13.74 0.67 -12.96
C GLY A 528 13.72 0.79 -11.43
N ASP A 529 13.22 1.93 -10.96
CA ASP A 529 13.10 2.23 -9.53
C ASP A 529 12.22 1.22 -8.78
N ARG A 530 12.53 1.05 -7.48
CA ARG A 530 11.74 0.22 -6.56
C ARG A 530 10.35 0.79 -6.32
N TYR A 531 10.24 2.11 -6.29
CA TYR A 531 9.00 2.84 -6.11
C TYR A 531 8.82 3.90 -7.20
N PRO A 532 7.59 4.21 -7.61
CA PRO A 532 7.34 5.22 -8.66
C PRO A 532 7.53 6.67 -8.21
N ASN A 533 7.61 6.92 -6.90
CA ASN A 533 7.73 8.27 -6.36
C ASN A 533 9.14 8.45 -5.74
N PRO A 534 9.89 9.50 -6.13
CA PRO A 534 11.13 9.92 -5.46
C PRO A 534 11.04 10.02 -3.93
N ASP A 535 9.91 10.46 -3.37
CA ASP A 535 9.74 10.56 -1.91
C ASP A 535 9.78 9.19 -1.22
N LEU A 536 9.28 8.14 -1.88
CA LEU A 536 9.35 6.77 -1.37
C LEU A 536 10.74 6.16 -1.58
N MET A 537 11.42 6.54 -2.66
CA MET A 537 12.81 6.15 -2.91
C MET A 537 13.75 6.77 -1.86
N ALA A 538 13.54 8.02 -1.49
CA ALA A 538 14.31 8.72 -0.46
C ALA A 538 14.13 8.14 0.96
N GLN A 539 13.13 7.27 1.15
CA GLN A 539 12.89 6.57 2.41
C GLN A 539 13.59 5.21 2.50
N LEU A 540 14.31 4.79 1.46
CA LEU A 540 15.11 3.56 1.50
C LEU A 540 16.46 3.85 2.15
N PHE A 541 16.87 2.99 3.09
CA PHE A 541 18.12 3.14 3.83
C PHE A 541 18.31 4.55 4.40
N ALA A 542 17.24 5.13 4.93
CA ALA A 542 17.17 6.53 5.32
C ALA A 542 18.00 6.81 6.59
N ASP A 543 18.64 7.99 6.61
CA ASP A 543 19.43 8.46 7.76
C ASP A 543 18.66 9.50 8.59
N THR A 544 19.22 9.88 9.73
CA THR A 544 18.70 10.92 10.62
C THR A 544 19.75 11.97 10.95
N PRO A 545 19.37 13.21 11.28
CA PRO A 545 20.29 14.22 11.81
C PRO A 545 20.99 13.70 13.06
N ALA A 546 22.25 14.08 13.29
CA ALA A 546 22.94 13.77 14.54
C ALA A 546 22.21 14.41 15.75
N LEU A 547 22.32 13.79 16.93
CA LEU A 547 21.91 14.45 18.17
C LEU A 547 22.87 15.62 18.42
N ALA A 548 22.32 16.83 18.51
CA ALA A 548 23.07 18.07 18.73
C ALA A 548 23.73 18.14 20.11
#